data_AF-A0A7Z9Y0R3-F1
#
_entry.id   AF-A0A7Z9Y0R3-F1
#
_cell.length_a   1.000
_cell.length_b   1.000
_cell.length_c   1.000
_cell.angle_alpha   90.00
_cell.angle_beta   90.00
_cell.angle_gamma   90.00
#
_symmetry.space_group_name_H-M   'P 1'
#
loop_
_entity.id
_entity.type
_entity.pdbx_description
1 polymer ?
#
loop_
_entity_poly.entity_id
_entity_poly.type
_entity_poly.pdbx_seq_one_letter_code
_entity_poly.pdbx_strand_id
1 'polypeptide(L)'
;MLNHKHRQLKINPRHGWIAALFLLIGLAMTPYGWVVAWWPGLGFVVDTLFSAAWAHVVGHAGIFALLATAVLTLFPRLQTRPALFFAIFTALALLQEGLQLVTFKHRPIVADDLFDLAVDMAAVTAVYLIVRYSQKKKIPNGEHNDHIQRDRFSR
;
A
#
# COMPACT_ATOMS: atom_id res chain seq x y z
N MET A 1 31.84 -7.93 39.96
CA MET A 1 31.31 -6.78 39.20
C MET A 1 31.18 -7.20 37.73
N LEU A 2 29.98 -7.57 37.28
CA LEU A 2 29.72 -7.99 35.90
C LEU A 2 29.51 -6.75 35.02
N ASN A 3 30.45 -6.54 34.09
CA ASN A 3 30.42 -5.47 33.10
C ASN A 3 29.36 -5.79 32.04
N HIS A 4 28.11 -5.41 32.29
CA HIS A 4 27.05 -5.45 31.28
C HIS A 4 27.29 -4.36 30.23
N LYS A 5 28.13 -4.68 29.23
CA LYS A 5 28.15 -3.95 27.96
C LYS A 5 26.75 -4.06 27.34
N HIS A 6 25.92 -3.05 27.54
CA HIS A 6 24.68 -2.86 26.80
C HIS A 6 25.02 -2.72 25.31
N ARG A 7 24.95 -3.85 24.60
CA ARG A 7 25.01 -3.89 23.14
C ARG A 7 23.69 -3.26 22.63
N GLN A 8 23.69 -1.94 22.51
CA GLN A 8 22.66 -1.17 21.83
C GLN A 8 22.54 -1.74 20.41
N LEU A 9 21.55 -2.59 20.18
CA LEU A 9 21.18 -3.07 18.85
C LEU A 9 20.77 -1.84 18.05
N LYS A 10 21.69 -1.32 17.22
CA LYS A 10 21.36 -0.33 16.19
C LYS A 10 20.43 -1.00 15.19
N ILE A 11 19.13 -0.96 15.47
CA ILE A 11 18.10 -1.38 14.52
C ILE A 11 18.23 -0.42 13.33
N ASN A 12 18.73 -0.94 12.22
CA ASN A 12 18.79 -0.15 10.99
C ASN A 12 17.34 0.11 10.55
N PRO A 13 16.92 1.38 10.44
CA PRO A 13 15.52 1.76 10.23
C PRO A 13 14.92 1.15 8.97
N ARG A 14 15.74 0.80 7.97
CA ARG A 14 15.29 0.11 6.75
C ARG A 14 14.66 -1.26 7.01
N HIS A 15 15.15 -2.01 8.00
CA HIS A 15 14.57 -3.30 8.35
C HIS A 15 13.22 -3.14 9.03
N GLY A 16 13.04 -2.07 9.82
CA GLY A 16 11.76 -1.75 10.46
C GLY A 16 10.65 -1.50 9.43
N TRP A 17 10.95 -0.77 8.35
CA TRP A 17 9.97 -0.53 7.29
C TRP A 17 9.61 -1.77 6.48
N ILE A 18 10.57 -2.66 6.21
CA ILE A 18 10.29 -3.93 5.53
C ILE A 18 9.40 -4.82 6.42
N ALA A 19 9.72 -4.91 7.71
CA ALA A 19 8.88 -5.64 8.66
C ALA A 19 7.45 -5.04 8.72
N ALA A 20 7.34 -3.71 8.77
CA ALA A 20 6.04 -3.02 8.74
C ALA A 20 5.26 -3.32 7.45
N LEU A 21 5.93 -3.38 6.30
CA LEU A 21 5.28 -3.77 5.04
C LEU A 21 4.75 -5.21 5.09
N PHE A 22 5.54 -6.17 5.58
CA PHE A 22 5.08 -7.54 5.73
C PHE A 22 3.91 -7.66 6.71
N LEU A 23 3.94 -6.89 7.81
CA LEU A 23 2.80 -6.82 8.73
C LEU A 23 1.56 -6.23 8.05
N LEU A 24 1.71 -5.20 7.22
CA LEU A 24 0.61 -4.60 6.48
C LEU A 24 0.04 -5.55 5.41
N ILE A 25 0.90 -6.29 4.71
CA ILE A 25 0.48 -7.35 3.78
C ILE A 25 -0.25 -8.44 4.55
N GLY A 26 0.30 -8.89 5.69
CA GLY A 26 -0.34 -9.89 6.54
C GLY A 26 -1.72 -9.44 7.00
N LEU A 27 -1.85 -8.18 7.45
CA LEU A 27 -3.12 -7.58 7.84
C LEU A 27 -4.12 -7.56 6.67
N ALA A 28 -3.69 -7.11 5.49
CA ALA A 28 -4.55 -7.06 4.30
C ALA A 28 -4.99 -8.44 3.81
N MET A 29 -4.14 -9.46 3.96
CA MET A 29 -4.46 -10.84 3.57
C MET A 29 -5.28 -11.59 4.63
N THR A 30 -5.40 -11.05 5.85
CA THR A 30 -6.11 -11.75 6.92
C THR A 30 -7.61 -11.64 6.69
N PRO A 31 -8.32 -12.76 6.46
CA PRO A 31 -9.76 -12.72 6.33
C PRO A 31 -10.37 -12.22 7.64
N TYR A 32 -11.18 -11.18 7.57
CA TYR A 32 -11.82 -10.59 8.76
C TYR A 32 -12.57 -11.64 9.59
N GLY A 33 -13.26 -12.57 8.92
CA GLY A 33 -13.97 -13.68 9.55
C GLY A 33 -13.10 -14.55 10.46
N TRP A 34 -11.81 -14.69 10.16
CA TRP A 34 -10.88 -15.38 11.06
C TRP A 34 -10.67 -14.59 12.35
N VAL A 35 -10.42 -13.28 12.24
CA VAL A 35 -10.17 -12.43 13.41
C VAL A 35 -11.36 -12.46 14.37
N VAL A 36 -12.58 -12.41 13.85
CA VAL A 36 -13.80 -12.46 14.68
C VAL A 36 -13.99 -13.83 15.34
N ALA A 37 -13.63 -14.91 14.66
CA ALA A 37 -13.71 -16.26 15.24
C ALA A 37 -12.83 -16.40 16.50
N TRP A 38 -11.68 -15.73 16.54
CA TRP A 38 -10.79 -15.71 17.70
C TRP A 38 -11.16 -14.65 18.74
N TRP A 39 -11.85 -13.57 18.34
CA TRP A 39 -12.21 -12.47 19.22
C TRP A 39 -13.65 -11.97 19.00
N PRO A 40 -14.66 -12.62 19.61
CA PRO A 40 -16.07 -12.29 19.39
C PRO A 40 -16.45 -10.85 19.78
N GLY A 41 -15.80 -10.28 20.81
CA GLY A 41 -16.02 -8.90 21.22
C GLY A 41 -15.62 -7.88 20.15
N LEU A 42 -14.57 -8.16 19.38
CA LEU A 42 -14.20 -7.35 18.22
C LEU A 42 -15.22 -7.49 17.09
N GLY A 43 -15.78 -8.69 16.92
CA GLY A 43 -16.91 -8.95 16.02
C GLY A 43 -18.06 -7.98 16.26
N PHE A 44 -18.56 -7.92 17.50
CA PHE A 44 -19.67 -7.02 17.85
C PHE A 44 -19.37 -5.54 17.52
N VAL A 45 -18.18 -5.05 17.88
CA VAL A 45 -17.79 -3.66 17.61
C VAL A 45 -17.75 -3.38 16.11
N VAL A 46 -17.15 -4.28 15.34
CA VAL A 46 -17.01 -4.09 13.91
C VAL A 46 -18.33 -4.29 13.19
N ASP A 47 -19.17 -5.27 13.56
CA ASP A 47 -20.52 -5.39 13.00
C ASP A 47 -21.35 -4.13 13.29
N THR A 48 -21.16 -3.51 14.46
CA THR A 48 -21.84 -2.25 14.79
C THR A 48 -21.33 -1.09 13.94
N LEU A 49 -20.01 -0.95 13.79
CA LEU A 49 -19.38 0.19 13.11
C LEU A 49 -19.29 0.04 11.58
N PHE A 50 -19.30 -1.20 11.08
CA PHE A 50 -19.04 -1.58 9.69
C PHE A 50 -20.18 -2.41 9.07
N SER A 51 -21.36 -2.46 9.68
CA SER A 51 -22.55 -3.09 9.07
C SER A 51 -22.96 -2.47 7.73
N ALA A 52 -22.52 -1.24 7.45
CA ALA A 52 -22.89 -0.53 6.25
C ALA A 52 -21.98 -0.88 5.07
N ALA A 53 -22.56 -1.09 3.88
CA ALA A 53 -21.83 -1.38 2.65
C ALA A 53 -20.75 -0.34 2.31
N TRP A 54 -20.98 0.95 2.63
CA TRP A 54 -19.97 1.98 2.40
C TRP A 54 -18.74 1.81 3.30
N ALA A 55 -18.90 1.25 4.50
CA ALA A 55 -17.79 1.03 5.43
C ALA A 55 -16.85 -0.06 4.91
N HIS A 56 -17.40 -1.10 4.28
CA HIS A 56 -16.66 -2.12 3.54
C HIS A 56 -15.80 -1.51 2.42
N VAL A 57 -16.41 -0.67 1.58
CA VAL A 57 -15.72 0.06 0.50
C VAL A 57 -14.58 0.94 1.03
N VAL A 58 -14.83 1.68 2.12
CA VAL A 58 -13.80 2.50 2.77
C VAL A 58 -12.67 1.64 3.33
N GLY A 59 -12.98 0.46 3.88
CA GLY A 59 -12.00 -0.50 4.35
C GLY A 59 -11.06 -0.97 3.24
N HIS A 60 -11.63 -1.46 2.14
CA HIS A 60 -10.90 -1.88 0.94
C HIS A 60 -10.01 -0.77 0.39
N ALA A 61 -10.61 0.39 0.09
CA ALA A 61 -9.89 1.53 -0.44
C ALA A 61 -8.76 1.99 0.50
N GLY A 62 -9.03 2.03 1.81
CA GLY A 62 -8.06 2.44 2.83
C GLY A 62 -6.85 1.52 2.90
N ILE A 63 -7.08 0.20 3.00
CA ILE A 63 -6.00 -0.79 3.10
C ILE A 63 -5.13 -0.78 1.83
N PHE A 64 -5.75 -0.77 0.65
CA PHE A 64 -5.00 -0.74 -0.62
C PHE A 64 -4.26 0.58 -0.83
N ALA A 65 -4.82 1.72 -0.42
CA ALA A 65 -4.12 3.00 -0.45
C ALA A 65 -2.90 3.02 0.48
N LEU A 66 -3.02 2.48 1.69
CA LEU A 66 -1.91 2.36 2.64
C LEU A 66 -0.80 1.44 2.10
N LEU A 67 -1.18 0.28 1.56
CA LEU A 67 -0.25 -0.65 0.91
C LEU A 67 0.48 0.00 -0.28
N ALA A 68 -0.26 0.63 -1.19
CA ALA A 68 0.31 1.33 -2.35
C ALA A 68 1.31 2.41 -1.90
N THR A 69 0.95 3.18 -0.87
CA THR A 69 1.82 4.22 -0.32
C THR A 69 3.09 3.63 0.29
N ALA A 70 2.96 2.57 1.09
CA ALA A 70 4.10 1.88 1.71
C ALA A 70 5.04 1.28 0.64
N VAL A 71 4.48 0.60 -0.36
CA VAL A 71 5.24 0.01 -1.46
C VAL A 71 5.98 1.07 -2.26
N LEU A 72 5.32 2.17 -2.63
CA LEU A 72 5.99 3.25 -3.39
C LEU A 72 7.03 4.02 -2.57
N THR A 73 6.88 4.06 -1.24
CA THR A 73 7.86 4.65 -0.32
C THR A 73 9.11 3.78 -0.21
N LEU A 74 8.93 2.45 -0.10
CA LEU A 74 10.03 1.50 0.04
C LEU A 74 10.72 1.20 -1.30
N PHE A 75 9.95 1.16 -2.38
CA PHE A 75 10.40 0.79 -3.72
C PHE A 75 10.05 1.89 -4.73
N PRO A 76 10.67 3.08 -4.64
CA PRO A 76 10.36 4.21 -5.52
C PRO A 76 10.59 3.91 -7.00
N ARG A 77 11.44 2.91 -7.32
CA ARG A 77 11.66 2.42 -8.69
C ARG A 77 10.41 1.82 -9.34
N LEU A 78 9.41 1.39 -8.58
CA LEU A 78 8.14 0.90 -9.15
C LEU A 78 7.36 2.02 -9.84
N GLN A 79 7.60 3.29 -9.49
CA GLN A 79 6.94 4.42 -10.16
C GLN A 79 7.27 4.51 -11.65
N THR A 80 8.46 4.08 -12.06
CA THR A 80 8.87 4.06 -13.47
C THR A 80 8.44 2.79 -14.21
N ARG A 81 7.86 1.82 -13.49
CA ARG A 81 7.39 0.53 -14.03
C ARG A 81 5.91 0.32 -13.69
N PRO A 82 4.99 1.17 -14.20
CA PRO A 82 3.58 1.13 -13.84
C PRO A 82 2.94 -0.24 -14.08
N ALA A 83 3.28 -0.92 -15.18
CA ALA A 83 2.76 -2.26 -15.48
C ALA A 83 3.09 -3.27 -14.37
N LEU A 84 4.34 -3.28 -13.88
CA LEU A 84 4.74 -4.19 -12.78
C LEU A 84 4.04 -3.80 -11.47
N PHE A 85 3.93 -2.51 -11.18
CA PHE A 85 3.25 -2.01 -10.00
C PHE A 85 1.78 -2.45 -9.98
N PHE A 86 1.04 -2.19 -11.05
CA PHE A 86 -0.37 -2.61 -11.15
C PHE A 86 -0.52 -4.13 -11.18
N ALA A 87 0.38 -4.87 -11.84
CA ALA A 87 0.34 -6.34 -11.83
C ALA A 87 0.48 -6.92 -10.41
N ILE A 88 1.37 -6.37 -9.59
CA ILE A 88 1.51 -6.78 -8.18
C ILE A 88 0.22 -6.54 -7.41
N PHE A 89 -0.39 -5.36 -7.57
CA PHE A 89 -1.60 -5.01 -6.84
C PHE A 89 -2.84 -5.77 -7.31
N THR A 90 -2.97 -6.03 -8.61
CA THR A 90 -4.01 -6.92 -9.14
C THR A 90 -3.84 -8.33 -8.60
N ALA A 91 -2.63 -8.88 -8.59
CA ALA A 91 -2.37 -10.20 -8.01
C ALA A 91 -2.70 -10.24 -6.51
N LEU A 92 -2.39 -9.18 -5.77
CA LEU A 92 -2.69 -9.07 -4.34
C LEU A 92 -4.20 -9.01 -4.08
N ALA A 93 -4.95 -8.20 -4.84
CA ALA A 93 -6.40 -8.08 -4.71
C ALA A 93 -7.12 -9.38 -5.10
N LEU A 94 -6.70 -10.04 -6.18
CA LEU A 94 -7.22 -11.36 -6.56
C LEU A 94 -6.93 -12.41 -5.49
N LEU A 95 -5.74 -12.38 -4.88
CA LEU A 95 -5.40 -13.29 -3.79
C LEU A 95 -6.26 -13.03 -2.55
N GLN A 96 -6.49 -11.76 -2.19
CA GLN A 96 -7.33 -11.41 -1.05
C GLN A 96 -8.78 -11.87 -1.25
N GLU A 97 -9.38 -11.52 -2.37
CA GLU A 97 -10.77 -11.89 -2.68
C GLU A 97 -10.91 -13.40 -2.83
N GLY A 98 -9.93 -14.05 -3.48
CA GLY A 98 -9.87 -15.50 -3.61
C GLY A 98 -9.80 -16.22 -2.25
N LEU A 99 -8.96 -15.73 -1.33
CA LEU A 99 -8.90 -16.26 0.03
C LEU A 99 -10.23 -16.10 0.76
N GLN A 100 -10.88 -14.94 0.65
CA GLN A 100 -12.18 -14.68 1.27
C GLN A 100 -13.29 -15.58 0.70
N LEU A 101 -13.32 -15.77 -0.61
CA LEU A 101 -14.28 -16.65 -1.28
C LEU A 101 -14.09 -18.12 -0.86
N VAL A 102 -12.85 -18.60 -0.86
CA VAL A 102 -12.54 -20.01 -0.56
C VAL A 102 -12.72 -20.33 0.93
N THR A 103 -12.29 -19.44 1.82
CA THR A 103 -12.21 -19.74 3.26
C THR A 103 -13.43 -19.31 4.06
N PHE A 104 -14.24 -18.38 3.54
CA PHE A 104 -15.34 -17.79 4.32
C PHE A 104 -16.68 -17.77 3.58
N LYS A 105 -16.72 -17.25 2.34
CA LYS A 105 -18.01 -17.10 1.62
C LYS A 105 -18.51 -18.42 1.02
N HIS A 106 -17.62 -19.36 0.70
CA HIS A 106 -17.90 -20.67 0.09
C HIS A 106 -18.88 -20.63 -1.10
N ARG A 107 -18.79 -19.58 -1.93
CA ARG A 107 -19.69 -19.31 -3.06
C ARG A 107 -18.89 -18.94 -4.31
N PRO A 108 -19.48 -19.06 -5.53
CA PRO A 108 -18.83 -18.58 -6.75
C PRO A 108 -18.68 -17.05 -6.76
N ILE A 109 -17.85 -16.57 -7.68
CA ILE A 109 -17.63 -15.14 -7.96
C ILE A 109 -18.94 -14.49 -8.42
N VAL A 110 -19.29 -13.35 -7.84
CA VAL A 110 -20.44 -12.51 -8.21
C VAL A 110 -19.99 -11.06 -8.47
N ALA A 111 -20.93 -10.22 -8.90
CA ALA A 111 -20.66 -8.81 -9.25
C ALA A 111 -20.03 -8.01 -8.10
N ASP A 112 -20.42 -8.27 -6.85
CA ASP A 112 -19.87 -7.60 -5.67
C ASP A 112 -18.36 -7.86 -5.52
N ASP A 113 -17.89 -9.07 -5.83
CA ASP A 113 -16.47 -9.40 -5.72
C ASP A 113 -15.64 -8.68 -6.80
N LEU A 114 -16.23 -8.45 -7.98
CA LEU A 114 -15.62 -7.62 -9.03
C LEU A 114 -15.63 -6.14 -8.65
N PHE A 115 -16.67 -5.68 -7.95
CA PHE A 115 -16.73 -4.32 -7.44
C PHE A 115 -15.67 -4.06 -6.38
N ASP A 116 -15.44 -5.00 -5.46
CA ASP A 116 -14.37 -4.91 -4.46
C ASP A 116 -12.99 -4.79 -5.13
N LEU A 117 -12.72 -5.63 -6.14
CA LEU A 117 -11.50 -5.53 -6.96
C LEU A 117 -11.37 -4.16 -7.64
N ALA A 118 -12.47 -3.59 -8.16
CA ALA A 118 -12.45 -2.28 -8.79
C ALA A 118 -12.15 -1.16 -7.78
N VAL A 119 -12.71 -1.24 -6.57
CA VAL A 119 -12.44 -0.31 -5.46
C VAL A 119 -10.96 -0.36 -5.08
N ASP A 120 -10.39 -1.55 -4.92
CA ASP A 120 -8.97 -1.73 -4.61
C ASP A 120 -8.08 -1.08 -5.66
N MET A 121 -8.35 -1.36 -6.94
CA MET A 121 -7.57 -0.81 -8.05
C MET A 121 -7.76 0.70 -8.21
N ALA A 122 -8.93 1.25 -7.90
CA ALA A 122 -9.17 2.69 -7.88
C ALA A 122 -8.31 3.38 -6.81
N ALA A 123 -8.25 2.83 -5.60
CA ALA A 123 -7.42 3.35 -4.52
C ALA A 123 -5.91 3.29 -4.85
N VAL A 124 -5.44 2.16 -5.38
CA VAL A 124 -4.05 2.00 -5.85
C VAL A 124 -3.70 3.03 -6.93
N THR A 125 -4.61 3.23 -7.89
CA THR A 125 -4.44 4.19 -8.97
C THR A 125 -4.35 5.62 -8.44
N ALA A 126 -5.24 6.00 -7.52
CA ALA A 126 -5.23 7.32 -6.90
C ALA A 126 -3.89 7.62 -6.22
N VAL A 127 -3.38 6.68 -5.41
CA VAL A 127 -2.07 6.81 -4.75
C VAL A 127 -0.93 6.94 -5.77
N TYR A 128 -0.93 6.08 -6.80
CA TYR A 128 0.10 6.15 -7.85
C TYR A 128 0.13 7.52 -8.51
N LEU A 129 -1.03 8.08 -8.87
CA LEU A 129 -1.14 9.40 -9.51
C LEU A 129 -0.70 10.53 -8.58
N ILE A 130 -1.11 10.52 -7.31
CA ILE A 130 -0.71 11.52 -6.31
C ILE A 130 0.80 11.55 -6.14
N VAL A 131 1.42 10.37 -5.97
CA VAL A 131 2.87 10.25 -5.81
C VAL A 131 3.61 10.68 -7.08
N ARG A 132 3.13 10.27 -8.25
CA ARG A 132 3.72 10.61 -9.55
C ARG A 132 3.67 12.12 -9.81
N TYR A 133 2.55 12.76 -9.51
CA TYR A 133 2.37 14.21 -9.64
C TYR A 133 3.30 14.97 -8.69
N SER A 134 3.38 14.52 -7.44
CA SER A 134 4.24 15.13 -6.41
C SER A 134 5.73 15.08 -6.78
N GLN A 135 6.17 14.03 -7.46
CA GLN A 135 7.55 13.89 -7.95
C GLN A 135 7.86 14.85 -9.12
N LYS A 136 6.92 15.04 -10.06
CA LYS A 136 7.10 15.98 -11.18
C LYS A 136 7.35 17.40 -10.70
N LYS A 137 6.65 17.85 -9.64
CA LYS A 137 6.82 19.20 -9.06
C LYS A 137 8.19 19.42 -8.41
N LYS A 138 8.86 18.35 -7.95
CA LYS A 138 10.18 18.45 -7.29
C LYS A 138 11.35 18.60 -8.25
N ILE A 139 11.15 18.32 -9.54
CA ILE A 139 12.11 18.70 -10.56
C ILE A 139 11.72 20.12 -10.94
N PRO A 140 12.38 21.17 -10.40
CA PRO A 140 12.11 22.52 -10.89
C PRO A 140 12.39 22.47 -12.39
N ASN A 141 11.40 22.89 -13.19
CA ASN A 141 11.61 23.21 -14.59
C ASN A 141 12.90 24.02 -14.61
N GLY A 142 13.97 23.44 -15.11
CA GLY A 142 15.23 24.13 -15.25
C GLY A 142 14.93 25.36 -16.06
N GLU A 143 14.84 26.50 -15.39
CA GLU A 143 15.14 27.79 -15.99
C GLU A 143 16.54 27.63 -16.55
N HIS A 144 16.59 27.18 -17.80
CA HIS A 144 17.03 27.99 -18.92
C HIS A 144 18.22 28.90 -18.57
N ASN A 145 19.25 28.32 -17.96
CA ASN A 145 20.53 28.99 -17.74
C ASN A 145 21.47 28.75 -18.94
N ASP A 146 20.88 28.67 -20.15
CA ASP A 146 21.58 28.58 -21.44
C ASP A 146 22.23 29.91 -21.85
N HIS A 147 22.04 30.99 -21.08
CA HIS A 147 22.55 32.31 -21.44
C HIS A 147 23.92 32.69 -20.87
N ILE A 148 24.52 31.93 -19.93
CA ILE A 148 25.76 32.38 -19.25
C ILE A 148 27.05 31.67 -19.72
N GLN A 149 26.98 30.62 -20.55
CA GLN A 149 28.19 29.94 -21.04
C GLN A 149 28.66 30.35 -22.44
N ARG A 150 27.95 31.20 -23.18
CA ARG A 150 28.43 31.67 -24.50
C ARG A 150 29.52 32.75 -24.44
N ASP A 151 29.78 33.36 -23.29
CA ASP A 151 30.74 34.47 -23.17
C ASP A 151 32.17 34.04 -22.76
N ARG A 152 32.42 32.74 -22.58
CA ARG A 152 33.74 32.25 -22.10
C ARG A 152 34.73 31.83 -23.20
N PHE A 153 34.39 32.00 -24.48
CA PHE A 153 35.27 31.65 -25.61
C PHE A 153 35.71 32.84 -26.46
N SER A 154 35.54 34.07 -25.96
CA SER A 154 35.82 35.31 -26.72
C SER A 154 37.06 36.09 -26.25
N ARG A 155 38.04 35.47 -25.59
CA ARG A 155 39.31 36.13 -25.24
C ARG A 155 40.52 35.24 -25.44
#